data_AF-A0A9W6SHV5-F1
#
_entry.id   AF-A0A9W6SHV5-F1
#
_cell.length_a   1.000
_cell.length_b   1.000
_cell.length_c   1.000
_cell.angle_alpha   90.00
_cell.angle_beta   90.00
_cell.angle_gamma   90.00
#
_symmetry.space_group_name_H-M   'P 1'
#
loop_
_entity.id
_entity.type
_entity.pdbx_description
1 polymer ?
#
loop_
_entity_poly.entity_id
_entity_poly.type
_entity_poly.pdbx_seq_one_letter_code
_entity_poly.pdbx_strand_id
1 'polypeptide(L)'
;MAEVTRGVMIDGPETADRDDAVWVARHGAGWSLTAHIADVAAIVPPGGDADAEARRMITTRYLPEGRHIPMIGAGEAHATLREGVAQPTLRVSVRFDADGEAIASEVGRGVLAEGFARTYPQAAAALRDPNDPLHAMLADAHELSRVLLSRRRAAGALAFYDLLQGFATTEEGNLVRLGGALRNAGYMIVQELMIAANEAVALWAAENDVPILFRNHRASAVAPSRDELLEDLSSFAAQIGNRVLVEKRLAMLMRPATYAPTVTGHYALNLPAYTHATSPLRRYPDLVTQRMLFAAADGAPPPYTFEELVALGEEVNAAIRERRLRTAERYRTEARKETRRALDDSSFERMDAETFRRVLKLGVTESEPRSDLSAEILRRLDEGALPLRDVCHVLFDAEGPSWLAVKDRLGDWLAEEPSRAVTGLSVYAQDVVGGPISEEHVVWAVEATGTAQLPRFTARVALRLGSVAHESPGRTAASKKDARSHAALALVCALAGIADRSHDARDDVPEPPSPAERARQVPADRHPVMAVNEYAQLGVISGLAFDYERDGTPHEPVFTCTASAVLAASGLPMSGTGTAGAKQAAKTAAAADLREKIDGAAVSDG
;
A
#
# COMPACT_ATOMS: atom_id res chain seq x y z
N MET A 1 5.47 53.04 16.13
CA MET A 1 5.90 52.99 14.71
C MET A 1 5.21 51.80 14.08
N ALA A 2 4.90 51.84 12.78
CA ALA A 2 4.52 50.60 12.08
C ALA A 2 5.73 49.65 12.09
N GLU A 3 5.49 48.38 12.39
CA GLU A 3 6.52 47.35 12.33
C GLU A 3 6.90 47.11 10.86
N VAL A 4 8.20 47.01 10.55
CA VAL A 4 8.66 46.79 9.17
C VAL A 4 8.51 45.32 8.84
N THR A 5 7.31 44.96 8.38
CA THR A 5 6.90 43.59 8.06
C THR A 5 7.58 43.09 6.78
N ARG A 6 8.49 42.12 6.97
CA ARG A 6 9.26 41.42 5.95
C ARG A 6 8.54 40.15 5.50
N GLY A 7 8.99 39.54 4.40
CA GLY A 7 8.54 38.20 4.00
C GLY A 7 9.38 37.60 2.87
N VAL A 8 9.54 36.28 2.86
CA VAL A 8 10.09 35.53 1.72
C VAL A 8 8.97 34.74 1.03
N MET A 9 8.88 34.89 -0.28
CA MET A 9 8.05 34.08 -1.18
C MET A 9 8.89 32.89 -1.63
N ILE A 10 8.40 31.65 -1.47
CA ILE A 10 9.17 30.41 -1.74
C ILE A 10 8.42 29.53 -2.75
N ASP A 11 8.86 29.61 -4.00
CA ASP A 11 8.06 29.17 -5.16
C ASP A 11 8.73 28.14 -6.07
N GLY A 12 7.99 27.67 -7.08
CA GLY A 12 8.58 27.02 -8.25
C GLY A 12 9.37 28.03 -9.10
N PRO A 13 10.37 27.56 -9.89
CA PRO A 13 11.14 28.45 -10.78
C PRO A 13 10.28 29.10 -11.86
N GLU A 14 9.20 28.43 -12.28
CA GLU A 14 8.27 28.92 -13.31
C GLU A 14 7.05 29.67 -12.72
N THR A 15 6.99 29.92 -11.40
CA THR A 15 5.82 30.57 -10.78
C THR A 15 5.78 32.07 -11.10
N ALA A 16 4.68 32.52 -11.71
CA ALA A 16 4.36 33.94 -11.94
C ALA A 16 3.35 34.50 -10.92
N ASP A 17 2.51 33.62 -10.38
CA ASP A 17 1.43 33.86 -9.43
C ASP A 17 1.88 33.59 -7.99
N ARG A 18 2.41 34.62 -7.31
CA ARG A 18 2.83 34.54 -5.91
C ARG A 18 1.71 34.99 -4.98
N ASP A 19 1.04 34.02 -4.37
CA ASP A 19 -0.01 34.24 -3.39
C ASP A 19 0.53 34.72 -2.03
N ASP A 20 1.62 34.11 -1.54
CA ASP A 20 2.06 34.22 -0.15
C ASP A 20 3.54 34.60 0.02
N ALA A 21 3.83 35.27 1.14
CA ALA A 21 5.17 35.50 1.66
C ALA A 21 5.19 35.26 3.18
N VAL A 22 6.20 34.58 3.70
CA VAL A 22 6.32 34.23 5.13
C VAL A 22 7.52 34.89 5.80
N TRP A 23 7.39 35.22 7.08
CA TRP A 23 8.49 35.59 7.95
C TRP A 23 8.39 34.83 9.27
N VAL A 24 9.51 34.27 9.72
CA VAL A 24 9.61 33.56 11.01
C VAL A 24 10.76 34.18 11.81
N ALA A 25 10.55 34.35 13.11
CA ALA A 25 11.55 34.80 14.07
C ALA A 25 11.31 34.16 15.44
N ARG A 26 12.33 34.07 16.30
CA ARG A 26 12.16 33.66 17.70
C ARG A 26 11.33 34.65 18.51
N HIS A 27 10.48 34.11 19.38
CA HIS A 27 9.71 34.85 20.37
C HIS A 27 9.85 34.18 21.74
N GLY A 28 10.85 34.60 22.52
CA GLY A 28 11.23 33.92 23.76
C GLY A 28 11.82 32.54 23.46
N ALA A 29 11.20 31.48 24.01
CA ALA A 29 11.56 30.09 23.72
C ALA A 29 10.90 29.53 22.45
N GLY A 30 9.82 30.16 21.96
CA GLY A 30 9.07 29.76 20.78
C GLY A 30 9.32 30.68 19.58
N TRP A 31 8.29 30.85 18.75
CA TRP A 31 8.38 31.56 17.46
C TRP A 31 7.21 32.50 17.21
N SER A 32 7.41 33.47 16.33
CA SER A 32 6.33 34.20 15.64
C SER A 32 6.40 33.93 14.14
N LEU A 33 5.31 33.45 13.56
CA LEU A 33 5.06 33.40 12.12
C LEU A 33 4.23 34.62 11.73
N THR A 34 4.63 35.31 10.66
CA THR A 34 3.77 36.24 9.92
C THR A 34 3.68 35.74 8.48
N ALA A 35 2.46 35.50 7.99
CA ALA A 35 2.15 35.24 6.60
C ALA A 35 1.44 36.46 5.99
N HIS A 36 1.89 36.85 4.81
CA HIS A 36 1.38 37.95 4.01
C HIS A 36 0.78 37.37 2.73
N ILE A 37 -0.54 37.46 2.57
CA ILE A 37 -1.26 36.92 1.40
C ILE A 37 -1.72 38.08 0.50
N ALA A 38 -1.55 37.93 -0.80
CA ALA A 38 -1.95 38.90 -1.83
C ALA A 38 -3.39 39.41 -1.65
N ASP A 39 -3.59 40.73 -1.64
CA ASP A 39 -4.93 41.34 -1.56
C ASP A 39 -5.64 41.29 -2.92
N VAL A 40 -6.27 40.15 -3.20
CA VAL A 40 -7.05 39.91 -4.42
C VAL A 40 -8.48 40.48 -4.26
N ALA A 41 -9.00 40.52 -3.04
CA ALA A 41 -10.30 41.12 -2.74
C ALA A 41 -10.37 42.61 -3.13
N ALA A 42 -9.27 43.36 -3.01
CA ALA A 42 -9.19 44.75 -3.45
C ALA A 42 -9.27 44.94 -4.97
N ILE A 43 -8.83 43.96 -5.78
CA ILE A 43 -8.86 44.02 -7.26
C ILE A 43 -10.02 43.24 -7.89
N VAL A 44 -10.62 42.30 -7.16
CA VAL A 44 -11.81 41.53 -7.58
C VAL A 44 -12.94 41.77 -6.57
N PRO A 45 -13.71 42.86 -6.70
CA PRO A 45 -14.88 43.12 -5.84
C PRO A 45 -16.01 42.12 -6.12
N PRO A 46 -16.83 41.77 -5.10
CA PRO A 46 -17.94 40.82 -5.27
C PRO A 46 -18.96 41.32 -6.29
N GLY A 47 -19.48 40.42 -7.14
CA GLY A 47 -20.51 40.71 -8.14
C GLY A 47 -20.05 41.41 -9.42
N GLY A 48 -18.77 41.78 -9.55
CA GLY A 48 -18.21 42.34 -10.80
C GLY A 48 -17.84 41.27 -11.84
N ASP A 49 -17.56 41.68 -13.08
CA ASP A 49 -17.21 40.77 -14.18
C ASP A 49 -16.03 39.83 -13.85
N ALA A 50 -15.00 40.35 -13.17
CA ALA A 50 -13.86 39.57 -12.72
C ALA A 50 -14.21 38.55 -11.62
N ASP A 51 -15.22 38.84 -10.78
CA ASP A 51 -15.74 37.89 -9.79
C ASP A 51 -16.58 36.78 -10.45
N ALA A 52 -17.41 37.16 -11.44
CA ALA A 52 -18.17 36.20 -12.24
C ALA A 52 -17.25 35.23 -13.02
N GLU A 53 -16.15 35.73 -13.60
CA GLU A 53 -15.15 34.89 -14.26
C GLU A 53 -14.38 34.01 -13.26
N ALA A 54 -13.95 34.57 -12.12
CA ALA A 54 -13.25 33.81 -11.09
C ALA A 54 -14.13 32.69 -10.49
N ARG A 55 -15.42 32.97 -10.27
CA ARG A 55 -16.44 32.00 -9.85
C ARG A 55 -16.64 30.93 -10.91
N ARG A 56 -16.79 31.30 -12.19
CA ARG A 56 -16.92 30.36 -13.32
C ARG A 56 -15.66 29.48 -13.48
N MET A 57 -14.49 30.00 -13.15
CA MET A 57 -13.22 29.26 -13.21
C MET A 57 -12.94 28.41 -11.98
N ILE A 58 -13.36 28.80 -10.78
CA ILE A 58 -13.12 28.19 -9.44
C ILE A 58 -11.64 28.12 -9.03
N THR A 59 -10.72 27.89 -9.96
CA THR A 59 -9.28 27.76 -9.74
C THR A 59 -8.49 27.89 -11.04
N THR A 60 -7.30 28.49 -10.95
CA THR A 60 -6.32 28.64 -12.04
C THR A 60 -6.02 27.28 -12.69
N ARG A 61 -5.84 27.28 -14.02
CA ARG A 61 -5.58 26.06 -14.79
C ARG A 61 -4.13 26.03 -15.27
N TYR A 62 -3.25 25.43 -14.49
CA TYR A 62 -1.89 25.11 -14.93
C TYR A 62 -1.91 24.09 -16.08
N LEU A 63 -1.00 24.26 -17.02
CA LEU A 63 -0.80 23.49 -18.24
C LEU A 63 0.66 22.99 -18.29
N PRO A 64 1.06 22.17 -19.27
CA PRO A 64 2.47 21.90 -19.54
C PRO A 64 3.28 23.18 -19.82
N GLU A 65 4.61 23.06 -19.81
CA GLU A 65 5.55 24.10 -20.27
C GLU A 65 5.45 25.43 -19.50
N GLY A 66 5.13 25.39 -18.20
CA GLY A 66 5.08 26.57 -17.33
C GLY A 66 3.90 27.52 -17.60
N ARG A 67 2.96 27.14 -18.48
CA ARG A 67 1.81 27.97 -18.86
C ARG A 67 0.63 27.74 -17.94
N HIS A 68 -0.18 28.77 -17.70
CA HIS A 68 -1.45 28.67 -16.98
C HIS A 68 -2.55 29.51 -17.62
N ILE A 69 -3.77 29.31 -17.15
CA ILE A 69 -4.90 30.21 -17.39
C ILE A 69 -5.30 30.77 -16.00
N PRO A 70 -4.97 32.04 -15.70
CA PRO A 70 -5.29 32.70 -14.43
C PRO A 70 -6.78 32.67 -14.10
N MET A 71 -7.13 32.41 -12.83
CA MET A 71 -8.52 32.48 -12.35
C MET A 71 -9.11 33.88 -12.46
N ILE A 72 -8.28 34.91 -12.24
CA ILE A 72 -8.66 36.33 -12.22
C ILE A 72 -8.19 37.10 -13.47
N GLY A 73 -7.86 36.37 -14.55
CA GLY A 73 -7.40 36.94 -15.81
C GLY A 73 -6.21 37.89 -15.65
N ALA A 74 -6.29 39.06 -16.30
CA ALA A 74 -5.24 40.10 -16.23
C ALA A 74 -5.09 40.78 -14.85
N GLY A 75 -5.97 40.49 -13.88
CA GLY A 75 -5.83 40.95 -12.50
C GLY A 75 -4.63 40.33 -11.77
N GLU A 76 -4.20 39.13 -12.17
CA GLU A 76 -3.14 38.37 -11.50
C GLU A 76 -1.82 39.16 -11.35
N ALA A 77 -1.40 39.85 -12.42
CA ALA A 77 -0.19 40.67 -12.44
C ALA A 77 -0.24 41.92 -11.53
N HIS A 78 -1.41 42.28 -11.01
CA HIS A 78 -1.60 43.43 -10.11
C HIS A 78 -1.54 43.02 -8.63
N ALA A 79 -2.02 41.83 -8.28
CA ALA A 79 -2.02 41.32 -6.91
C ALA A 79 -0.81 40.42 -6.57
N THR A 80 -0.19 39.76 -7.56
CA THR A 80 1.01 38.91 -7.35
C THR A 80 2.11 39.64 -6.55
N LEU A 81 2.67 38.96 -5.56
CA LEU A 81 3.68 39.54 -4.66
C LEU A 81 5.05 39.65 -5.36
N ARG A 82 5.76 40.77 -5.13
CA ARG A 82 7.01 41.12 -5.83
C ARG A 82 8.12 41.55 -4.87
N GLU A 83 9.33 41.11 -5.20
CA GLU A 83 10.55 41.48 -4.47
C GLU A 83 10.80 43.00 -4.56
N GLY A 84 11.11 43.62 -3.43
CA GLY A 84 11.36 45.08 -3.35
C GLY A 84 10.16 46.02 -3.55
N VAL A 85 8.92 45.52 -3.64
CA VAL A 85 7.71 46.34 -3.79
C VAL A 85 6.85 46.26 -2.52
N ALA A 86 6.55 47.41 -1.91
CA ALA A 86 5.61 47.47 -0.79
C ALA A 86 4.17 47.21 -1.27
N GLN A 87 3.52 46.16 -0.77
CA GLN A 87 2.19 45.72 -1.24
C GLN A 87 1.19 45.51 -0.08
N PRO A 88 -0.09 45.93 -0.21
CA PRO A 88 -1.14 45.60 0.74
C PRO A 88 -1.46 44.10 0.69
N THR A 89 -1.80 43.54 1.84
CA THR A 89 -1.94 42.09 2.06
C THR A 89 -2.96 41.78 3.15
N LEU A 90 -3.53 40.58 3.10
CA LEU A 90 -4.10 39.93 4.28
C LEU A 90 -2.90 39.43 5.13
N ARG A 91 -2.72 40.00 6.32
CA ARG A 91 -1.76 39.55 7.32
C ARG A 91 -2.42 38.51 8.21
N VAL A 92 -1.76 37.37 8.33
CA VAL A 92 -2.00 36.36 9.37
C VAL A 92 -0.74 36.32 10.23
N SER A 93 -0.87 36.47 11.54
CA SER A 93 0.25 36.33 12.47
C SER A 93 -0.09 35.33 13.56
N VAL A 94 0.85 34.44 13.88
CA VAL A 94 0.68 33.38 14.87
C VAL A 94 1.89 33.36 15.77
N ARG A 95 1.68 33.34 17.09
CA ARG A 95 2.73 33.10 18.08
C ARG A 95 2.64 31.66 18.55
N PHE A 96 3.79 31.00 18.57
CA PHE A 96 3.96 29.63 19.04
C PHE A 96 4.80 29.60 20.31
N ASP A 97 4.53 28.63 21.19
CA ASP A 97 5.46 28.27 22.26
C ASP A 97 6.61 27.38 21.75
N ALA A 98 7.37 26.76 22.66
CA ALA A 98 8.51 25.90 22.32
C ALA A 98 8.10 24.52 21.77
N ASP A 99 6.87 24.06 22.06
CA ASP A 99 6.31 22.78 21.60
C ASP A 99 5.47 22.94 20.32
N GLY A 100 5.41 24.17 19.78
CA GLY A 100 4.68 24.51 18.56
C GLY A 100 3.17 24.62 18.77
N GLU A 101 2.69 24.84 20.00
CA GLU A 101 1.29 25.19 20.25
C GLU A 101 1.02 26.64 19.85
N ALA A 102 -0.10 26.91 19.18
CA ALA A 102 -0.52 28.27 18.83
C ALA A 102 -1.09 28.98 20.07
N ILE A 103 -0.35 29.92 20.64
CA ILE A 103 -0.70 30.64 21.88
C ILE A 103 -1.38 32.00 21.65
N ALA A 104 -1.37 32.50 20.41
CA ALA A 104 -2.15 33.67 19.96
C ALA A 104 -2.14 33.78 18.43
N SER A 105 -3.23 34.25 17.84
CA SER A 105 -3.31 34.59 16.41
C SER A 105 -4.00 35.94 16.14
N GLU A 106 -3.52 36.65 15.13
CA GLU A 106 -4.10 37.88 14.59
C GLU A 106 -4.37 37.69 13.09
N VAL A 107 -5.54 38.13 12.62
CA VAL A 107 -5.90 38.17 11.19
C VAL A 107 -6.41 39.58 10.86
N GLY A 108 -5.94 40.17 9.76
CA GLY A 108 -6.41 41.48 9.32
C GLY A 108 -5.56 42.10 8.20
N ARG A 109 -5.65 43.42 8.03
CA ARG A 109 -4.85 44.14 7.02
C ARG A 109 -3.39 44.26 7.44
N GLY A 110 -2.48 44.12 6.48
CA GLY A 110 -1.06 44.41 6.65
C GLY A 110 -0.40 44.81 5.33
N VAL A 111 0.89 45.17 5.40
CA VAL A 111 1.69 45.54 4.24
C VAL A 111 2.94 44.66 4.23
N LEU A 112 3.19 43.94 3.15
CA LEU A 112 4.52 43.37 2.91
C LEU A 112 5.43 44.53 2.49
N ALA A 113 6.32 44.98 3.38
CA ALA A 113 7.14 46.17 3.16
C ALA A 113 8.48 45.84 2.46
N GLU A 114 9.03 44.67 2.75
CA GLU A 114 10.29 44.17 2.19
C GLU A 114 10.14 42.67 1.90
N GLY A 115 9.71 42.39 0.66
CA GLY A 115 9.56 41.03 0.14
C GLY A 115 10.83 40.53 -0.55
N PHE A 116 11.17 39.25 -0.35
CA PHE A 116 12.27 38.53 -1.02
C PHE A 116 11.73 37.35 -1.84
N ALA A 117 12.19 37.15 -3.07
CA ALA A 117 11.73 36.05 -3.93
C ALA A 117 12.78 34.93 -3.98
N ARG A 118 12.40 33.69 -3.64
CA ARG A 118 13.28 32.51 -3.73
C ARG A 118 12.52 31.35 -4.34
N THR A 119 13.23 30.49 -5.07
CA THR A 119 12.71 29.18 -5.45
C THR A 119 12.95 28.15 -4.33
N TYR A 120 12.19 27.06 -4.29
CA TYR A 120 12.41 25.95 -3.33
C TYR A 120 13.89 25.53 -3.20
N PRO A 121 14.66 25.29 -4.30
CA PRO A 121 16.08 24.95 -4.19
C PRO A 121 16.96 26.09 -3.65
N GLN A 122 16.63 27.36 -3.93
CA GLN A 122 17.37 28.53 -3.42
C GLN A 122 17.13 28.74 -1.93
N ALA A 123 15.89 28.63 -1.45
CA ALA A 123 15.58 28.68 -0.02
C ALA A 123 16.30 27.55 0.74
N ALA A 124 16.32 26.34 0.16
CA ALA A 124 17.09 25.23 0.72
C ALA A 124 18.62 25.43 0.64
N ALA A 125 19.13 26.29 -0.25
CA ALA A 125 20.55 26.65 -0.32
C ALA A 125 20.93 27.71 0.72
N ALA A 126 20.14 28.78 0.86
CA ALA A 126 20.30 29.81 1.89
C ALA A 126 20.24 29.22 3.32
N LEU A 127 19.36 28.24 3.54
CA LEU A 127 19.31 27.45 4.78
C LEU A 127 20.64 26.72 5.12
N ARG A 128 21.52 26.49 4.15
CA ARG A 128 22.83 25.84 4.34
C ARG A 128 24.03 26.79 4.30
N ASP A 129 23.85 28.06 3.95
CA ASP A 129 24.91 29.06 3.91
C ASP A 129 24.71 30.10 5.02
N PRO A 130 25.51 30.07 6.10
CA PRO A 130 25.44 31.07 7.19
C PRO A 130 25.70 32.52 6.76
N ASN A 131 26.13 32.76 5.52
CA ASN A 131 26.36 34.09 4.97
C ASN A 131 25.17 34.64 4.16
N ASP A 132 24.14 33.83 3.86
CA ASP A 132 22.94 34.33 3.18
C ASP A 132 22.12 35.22 4.14
N PRO A 133 21.68 36.43 3.74
CA PRO A 133 20.87 37.32 4.60
C PRO A 133 19.57 36.71 5.14
N LEU A 134 19.03 35.67 4.49
CA LEU A 134 17.83 34.95 4.92
C LEU A 134 18.13 33.74 5.80
N HIS A 135 19.41 33.37 6.00
CA HIS A 135 19.82 32.14 6.70
C HIS A 135 19.14 31.96 8.06
N ALA A 136 19.18 32.97 8.93
CA ALA A 136 18.63 32.89 10.28
C ALA A 136 17.09 32.71 10.28
N MET A 137 16.37 33.48 9.44
CA MET A 137 14.93 33.35 9.27
C MET A 137 14.54 31.96 8.71
N LEU A 138 15.30 31.46 7.74
CA LEU A 138 15.06 30.14 7.14
C LEU A 138 15.41 29.01 8.11
N ALA A 139 16.41 29.18 8.97
CA ALA A 139 16.74 28.23 10.04
C ALA A 139 15.60 28.15 11.08
N ASP A 140 15.09 29.30 11.56
CA ASP A 140 13.93 29.33 12.45
C ASP A 140 12.67 28.76 11.79
N ALA A 141 12.42 29.07 10.51
CA ALA A 141 11.31 28.49 9.74
C ALA A 141 11.45 26.97 9.54
N HIS A 142 12.67 26.47 9.36
CA HIS A 142 12.96 25.04 9.25
C HIS A 142 12.83 24.31 10.59
N GLU A 143 13.17 24.95 11.71
CA GLU A 143 12.96 24.38 13.04
C GLU A 143 11.46 24.35 13.39
N LEU A 144 10.74 25.46 13.22
CA LEU A 144 9.30 25.56 13.45
C LEU A 144 8.51 24.55 12.60
N SER A 145 8.79 24.45 11.29
CA SER A 145 8.11 23.46 10.43
C SER A 145 8.39 22.01 10.84
N ARG A 146 9.57 21.69 11.39
CA ARG A 146 9.84 20.36 11.97
C ARG A 146 9.06 20.11 13.25
N VAL A 147 8.89 21.11 14.11
CA VAL A 147 8.09 21.01 15.35
C VAL A 147 6.61 20.83 14.99
N LEU A 148 6.05 21.67 14.11
CA LEU A 148 4.67 21.57 13.62
C LEU A 148 4.36 20.20 13.00
N LEU A 149 5.24 19.69 12.12
CA LEU A 149 5.11 18.36 11.53
C LEU A 149 5.15 17.25 12.59
N SER A 150 6.05 17.35 13.57
CA SER A 150 6.17 16.37 14.65
C SER A 150 4.93 16.37 15.54
N ARG A 151 4.43 17.56 15.91
CA ARG A 151 3.20 17.77 16.68
C ARG A 151 1.98 17.19 15.95
N ARG A 152 1.81 17.51 14.66
CA ARG A 152 0.71 16.98 13.84
C ARG A 152 0.78 15.46 13.67
N ARG A 153 1.97 14.87 13.51
CA ARG A 153 2.15 13.40 13.51
C ARG A 153 1.78 12.77 14.85
N ALA A 154 2.23 13.35 15.98
CA ALA A 154 1.89 12.88 17.31
C ALA A 154 0.37 12.97 17.60
N ALA A 155 -0.31 13.97 17.02
CA ALA A 155 -1.76 14.10 17.03
C ALA A 155 -2.49 13.17 16.03
N GLY A 156 -1.77 12.33 15.26
CA GLY A 156 -2.38 11.39 14.31
C GLY A 156 -2.84 12.00 12.98
N ALA A 157 -2.26 13.12 12.55
CA ALA A 157 -2.42 13.60 11.17
C ALA A 157 -1.75 12.65 10.17
N LEU A 158 -2.35 12.48 8.99
CA LEU A 158 -1.79 11.71 7.86
C LEU A 158 -0.71 12.53 7.13
N ALA A 159 0.31 12.97 7.87
CA ALA A 159 1.32 13.93 7.43
C ALA A 159 2.68 13.24 7.20
N PHE A 160 2.91 12.74 5.98
CA PHE A 160 4.12 12.03 5.60
C PHE A 160 4.93 12.80 4.54
N TYR A 161 6.24 12.96 4.78
CA TYR A 161 7.19 13.55 3.84
C TYR A 161 8.47 12.73 3.81
N ASP A 162 8.73 12.07 2.69
CA ASP A 162 10.03 11.54 2.31
C ASP A 162 10.53 12.33 1.09
N LEU A 163 11.35 13.35 1.38
CA LEU A 163 11.93 14.22 0.37
C LEU A 163 13.03 13.52 -0.44
N LEU A 164 13.70 12.51 0.13
CA LEU A 164 14.78 11.77 -0.52
C LEU A 164 14.24 10.90 -1.67
N GLN A 165 13.22 10.10 -1.39
CA GLN A 165 12.52 9.31 -2.40
C GLN A 165 11.53 10.17 -3.22
N GLY A 166 11.05 11.26 -2.63
CA GLY A 166 10.02 12.15 -3.16
C GLY A 166 8.62 11.52 -3.14
N PHE A 167 8.21 10.87 -2.04
CA PHE A 167 6.81 10.49 -1.76
C PHE A 167 6.32 11.42 -0.61
N ALA A 168 5.19 12.11 -0.76
CA ALA A 168 4.67 13.10 0.20
C ALA A 168 3.14 13.08 0.27
N THR A 169 2.51 13.51 1.38
CA THR A 169 1.03 13.61 1.50
C THR A 169 0.51 15.02 1.22
N THR A 170 -0.62 15.13 0.50
CA THR A 170 -1.41 16.37 0.43
C THR A 170 -2.13 16.64 1.74
N GLU A 171 -2.74 17.83 1.85
CA GLU A 171 -3.59 18.20 2.99
C GLU A 171 -4.71 17.18 3.22
N GLU A 172 -5.36 16.66 2.17
CA GLU A 172 -6.34 15.58 2.26
C GLU A 172 -5.74 14.17 2.46
N GLY A 173 -4.46 14.05 2.84
CA GLY A 173 -3.79 12.77 3.14
C GLY A 173 -3.49 11.89 1.92
N ASN A 174 -3.61 12.43 0.70
CA ASN A 174 -3.34 11.66 -0.52
C ASN A 174 -1.84 11.63 -0.79
N LEU A 175 -1.30 10.45 -1.08
CA LEU A 175 0.13 10.24 -1.32
C LEU A 175 0.50 10.59 -2.76
N VAL A 176 1.49 11.46 -2.94
CA VAL A 176 1.90 12.06 -4.22
C VAL A 176 3.41 12.00 -4.46
N ARG A 177 3.81 12.03 -5.74
CA ARG A 177 5.22 12.05 -6.16
C ARG A 177 5.73 13.49 -6.31
N LEU A 178 6.78 13.84 -5.59
CA LEU A 178 7.44 15.15 -5.73
C LEU A 178 8.38 15.18 -6.94
N GLY A 179 8.27 16.24 -7.74
CA GLY A 179 9.27 16.59 -8.77
C GLY A 179 10.60 17.01 -8.15
N GLY A 180 11.69 16.92 -8.92
CA GLY A 180 13.06 17.11 -8.38
C GLY A 180 13.28 18.43 -7.64
N ALA A 181 12.75 19.53 -8.17
CA ALA A 181 12.88 20.87 -7.56
C ALA A 181 12.18 21.02 -6.19
N LEU A 182 11.28 20.10 -5.81
CA LEU A 182 10.56 20.10 -4.53
C LEU A 182 11.16 19.14 -3.49
N ARG A 183 12.21 18.38 -3.83
CA ARG A 183 12.84 17.38 -2.95
C ARG A 183 13.86 18.01 -2.00
N ASN A 184 13.43 19.01 -1.24
CA ASN A 184 14.28 19.76 -0.31
C ASN A 184 13.47 20.41 0.82
N ALA A 185 14.17 20.89 1.85
CA ALA A 185 13.56 21.47 3.06
C ALA A 185 12.61 22.65 2.79
N GLY A 186 12.82 23.42 1.71
CA GLY A 186 11.95 24.53 1.34
C GLY A 186 10.49 24.10 1.12
N TYR A 187 10.26 22.90 0.56
CA TYR A 187 8.91 22.37 0.36
C TYR A 187 8.21 22.13 1.70
N MET A 188 8.88 21.47 2.65
CA MET A 188 8.34 21.22 4.00
C MET A 188 8.08 22.54 4.77
N ILE A 189 8.97 23.53 4.63
CA ILE A 189 8.79 24.87 5.24
C ILE A 189 7.48 25.50 4.75
N VAL A 190 7.26 25.59 3.44
CA VAL A 190 6.03 26.21 2.91
C VAL A 190 4.79 25.41 3.29
N GLN A 191 4.81 24.08 3.17
CA GLN A 191 3.63 23.27 3.51
C GLN A 191 3.20 23.43 4.97
N GLU A 192 4.12 23.30 5.94
CA GLU A 192 3.77 23.39 7.35
C GLU A 192 3.37 24.81 7.78
N LEU A 193 4.05 25.85 7.29
CA LEU A 193 3.70 27.24 7.62
C LEU A 193 2.38 27.67 6.97
N MET A 194 2.05 27.19 5.77
CA MET A 194 0.76 27.45 5.13
C MET A 194 -0.39 26.70 5.80
N ILE A 195 -0.17 25.45 6.25
CA ILE A 195 -1.16 24.72 7.05
C ILE A 195 -1.42 25.43 8.37
N ALA A 196 -0.38 25.87 9.08
CA ALA A 196 -0.53 26.60 10.34
C ALA A 196 -1.21 27.97 10.17
N ALA A 197 -0.93 28.69 9.06
CA ALA A 197 -1.63 29.94 8.75
C ALA A 197 -3.12 29.70 8.42
N ASN A 198 -3.44 28.66 7.63
CA ASN A 198 -4.82 28.28 7.31
C ASN A 198 -5.60 27.79 8.55
N GLU A 199 -4.93 27.08 9.47
CA GLU A 199 -5.51 26.69 10.76
C GLU A 199 -5.81 27.91 11.64
N ALA A 200 -4.83 28.81 11.82
CA ALA A 200 -5.01 30.02 12.61
C ALA A 200 -6.13 30.93 12.07
N VAL A 201 -6.28 31.04 10.74
CA VAL A 201 -7.42 31.75 10.12
C VAL A 201 -8.75 31.06 10.42
N ALA A 202 -8.79 29.72 10.37
CA ALA A 202 -10.02 28.98 10.64
C ALA A 202 -10.44 29.03 12.12
N LEU A 203 -9.47 28.97 13.04
CA LEU A 203 -9.71 29.14 14.48
C LEU A 203 -10.15 30.58 14.78
N TRP A 204 -9.41 31.59 14.33
CA TRP A 204 -9.75 33.00 14.53
C TRP A 204 -11.16 33.33 14.01
N ALA A 205 -11.53 32.83 12.83
CA ALA A 205 -12.88 33.04 12.27
C ALA A 205 -13.97 32.36 13.13
N ALA A 206 -13.72 31.15 13.64
CA ALA A 206 -14.65 30.46 14.53
C ALA A 206 -14.77 31.12 15.92
N GLU A 207 -13.68 31.68 16.46
CA GLU A 207 -13.64 32.39 17.76
C GLU A 207 -14.31 33.78 17.71
N ASN A 208 -14.42 34.38 16.52
CA ASN A 208 -15.00 35.71 16.31
C ASN A 208 -16.36 35.66 15.59
N ASP A 209 -17.01 34.49 15.53
CA ASP A 209 -18.29 34.24 14.84
C ASP A 209 -18.33 34.72 13.36
N VAL A 210 -17.19 34.70 12.67
CA VAL A 210 -17.06 35.12 11.26
C VAL A 210 -17.33 33.93 10.33
N PRO A 211 -18.45 33.91 9.57
CA PRO A 211 -18.72 32.81 8.65
C PRO A 211 -17.76 32.84 7.45
N ILE A 212 -16.99 31.76 7.26
CA ILE A 212 -16.04 31.60 6.15
C ILE A 212 -16.21 30.23 5.48
N LEU A 213 -15.64 30.02 4.28
CA LEU A 213 -15.73 28.72 3.60
C LEU A 213 -14.73 27.69 4.15
N PHE A 214 -15.02 27.13 5.33
CA PHE A 214 -14.22 26.08 5.94
C PHE A 214 -13.97 24.90 4.99
N ARG A 215 -12.72 24.46 4.93
CA ARG A 215 -12.27 23.28 4.20
C ARG A 215 -12.53 22.07 5.09
N ASN A 216 -13.67 21.43 4.89
CA ASN A 216 -14.13 20.29 5.69
C ASN A 216 -13.69 18.96 5.08
N HIS A 217 -13.22 18.01 5.91
CA HIS A 217 -12.83 16.68 5.45
C HIS A 217 -13.21 15.62 6.47
N ARG A 218 -13.96 14.60 6.03
CA ARG A 218 -14.39 13.45 6.83
C ARG A 218 -13.84 12.15 6.24
N ALA A 219 -13.54 11.19 7.10
CA ALA A 219 -13.21 9.82 6.68
C ALA A 219 -14.33 9.20 5.82
N SER A 220 -14.01 8.17 5.04
CA SER A 220 -15.06 7.32 4.46
C SER A 220 -15.71 6.45 5.56
N ALA A 221 -16.97 6.06 5.36
CA ALA A 221 -17.67 5.15 6.28
C ALA A 221 -17.11 3.71 6.25
N VAL A 222 -16.24 3.42 5.28
CA VAL A 222 -15.46 2.17 5.15
C VAL A 222 -13.96 2.41 5.32
N ALA A 223 -13.56 3.55 5.89
CA ALA A 223 -12.17 3.76 6.28
C ALA A 223 -11.83 2.82 7.46
N PRO A 224 -10.63 2.21 7.47
CA PRO A 224 -10.10 1.54 8.65
C PRO A 224 -9.81 2.57 9.76
N SER A 225 -9.36 2.11 10.92
CA SER A 225 -8.94 3.01 11.99
C SER A 225 -7.83 3.96 11.53
N ARG A 226 -7.73 5.12 12.20
CA ARG A 226 -6.64 6.08 11.94
C ARG A 226 -5.27 5.44 12.15
N ASP A 227 -5.16 4.55 13.14
CA ASP A 227 -3.92 3.90 13.51
C ASP A 227 -3.46 2.93 12.40
N GLU A 228 -4.37 2.14 11.82
CA GLU A 228 -4.09 1.33 10.61
C GLU A 228 -3.61 2.18 9.41
N LEU A 229 -4.15 3.40 9.23
CA LEU A 229 -3.68 4.31 8.15
C LEU A 229 -2.28 4.87 8.42
N LEU A 230 -1.93 5.06 9.69
CA LEU A 230 -0.59 5.48 10.12
C LEU A 230 0.41 4.31 10.04
N GLU A 231 -0.02 3.07 10.31
CA GLU A 231 0.75 1.84 10.08
C GLU A 231 1.00 1.59 8.58
N ASP A 232 0.01 1.81 7.71
CA ASP A 232 0.18 1.77 6.24
C ASP A 232 1.24 2.77 5.77
N LEU A 233 1.16 4.03 6.23
CA LEU A 233 2.14 5.09 5.92
C LEU A 233 3.54 4.77 6.49
N SER A 234 3.62 4.12 7.65
CA SER A 234 4.90 3.71 8.27
C SER A 234 5.53 2.52 7.53
N SER A 235 4.73 1.53 7.14
CA SER A 235 5.14 0.36 6.35
C SER A 235 5.64 0.75 4.96
N PHE A 236 5.03 1.78 4.37
CA PHE A 236 5.45 2.42 3.14
C PHE A 236 6.83 3.10 3.29
N ALA A 237 7.05 3.84 4.38
CA ALA A 237 8.33 4.48 4.68
C ALA A 237 9.46 3.45 4.87
N ALA A 238 9.15 2.29 5.44
CA ALA A 238 10.09 1.19 5.68
C ALA A 238 10.50 0.40 4.42
N GLN A 239 9.95 0.71 3.23
CA GLN A 239 10.14 -0.02 1.96
C GLN A 239 9.64 -1.49 1.97
N ILE A 240 8.81 -1.88 2.95
CA ILE A 240 8.34 -3.27 3.12
C ILE A 240 7.15 -3.60 2.18
N GLY A 241 6.45 -2.57 1.66
CA GLY A 241 5.21 -2.72 0.89
C GLY A 241 5.27 -2.28 -0.58
N ASN A 242 4.29 -2.75 -1.36
CA ASN A 242 4.06 -2.30 -2.73
C ASN A 242 3.53 -0.85 -2.74
N ARG A 243 4.40 0.12 -3.08
CA ARG A 243 4.11 1.59 -3.17
C ARG A 243 2.76 1.88 -3.85
N VAL A 244 2.48 1.22 -4.98
CA VAL A 244 1.27 1.42 -5.80
C VAL A 244 0.01 0.89 -5.10
N LEU A 245 0.12 -0.15 -4.26
CA LEU A 245 -1.00 -0.66 -3.47
C LEU A 245 -1.38 0.32 -2.35
N VAL A 246 -0.39 0.86 -1.64
CA VAL A 246 -0.63 1.85 -0.57
C VAL A 246 -1.18 3.16 -1.13
N GLU A 247 -0.60 3.68 -2.23
CA GLU A 247 -1.12 4.87 -2.93
C GLU A 247 -2.59 4.70 -3.33
N LYS A 248 -2.98 3.53 -3.86
CA LYS A 248 -4.37 3.21 -4.20
C LYS A 248 -5.26 3.02 -2.96
N ARG A 249 -4.78 2.33 -1.92
CA ARG A 249 -5.52 2.09 -0.67
C ARG A 249 -5.88 3.41 -0.01
N LEU A 250 -4.90 4.30 0.21
CA LEU A 250 -5.15 5.64 0.76
C LEU A 250 -6.15 6.43 -0.09
N ALA A 251 -5.95 6.49 -1.42
CA ALA A 251 -6.84 7.22 -2.32
C ALA A 251 -8.29 6.69 -2.39
N MET A 252 -8.54 5.44 -1.99
CA MET A 252 -9.88 4.84 -1.93
C MET A 252 -10.60 5.07 -0.58
N LEU A 253 -9.85 5.33 0.50
CA LEU A 253 -10.39 5.39 1.87
C LEU A 253 -10.70 6.83 2.33
N MET A 254 -10.12 7.83 1.67
CA MET A 254 -10.33 9.25 1.95
C MET A 254 -11.45 9.84 1.07
N ARG A 255 -12.36 10.62 1.66
CA ARG A 255 -13.40 11.34 0.88
C ARG A 255 -12.83 12.66 0.34
N PRO A 256 -13.30 13.16 -0.82
CA PRO A 256 -12.96 14.52 -1.25
C PRO A 256 -13.38 15.55 -0.19
N ALA A 257 -12.44 16.38 0.27
CA ALA A 257 -12.74 17.50 1.14
C ALA A 257 -13.59 18.56 0.41
N THR A 258 -14.46 19.24 1.17
CA THR A 258 -15.55 20.11 0.68
C THR A 258 -15.56 21.46 1.39
N TYR A 259 -15.90 22.53 0.68
CA TYR A 259 -16.10 23.86 1.28
C TYR A 259 -17.52 24.02 1.81
N ALA A 260 -17.69 24.55 3.02
CA ALA A 260 -18.99 24.89 3.60
C ALA A 260 -18.83 25.90 4.75
N PRO A 261 -19.83 26.76 5.05
CA PRO A 261 -19.74 27.71 6.17
C PRO A 261 -19.89 27.07 7.56
N THR A 262 -20.34 25.83 7.65
CA THR A 262 -20.31 25.06 8.91
C THR A 262 -18.97 24.34 9.07
N VAL A 263 -18.29 24.56 10.19
CA VAL A 263 -17.08 23.82 10.57
C VAL A 263 -17.40 22.41 11.07
N THR A 264 -16.65 21.40 10.60
CA THR A 264 -16.85 19.98 10.93
C THR A 264 -15.53 19.19 11.02
N GLY A 265 -14.39 19.91 11.08
CA GLY A 265 -13.03 19.33 11.15
C GLY A 265 -12.42 18.90 9.82
N HIS A 266 -11.10 18.65 9.85
CA HIS A 266 -10.33 18.18 8.70
C HIS A 266 -9.55 16.88 9.02
N TYR A 267 -10.22 15.74 8.83
CA TYR A 267 -9.79 14.40 9.28
C TYR A 267 -8.32 14.03 8.97
N ALA A 268 -7.83 14.32 7.76
CA ALA A 268 -6.46 13.98 7.36
C ALA A 268 -5.37 14.88 7.99
N LEU A 269 -5.70 16.13 8.32
CA LEU A 269 -4.78 17.02 9.03
C LEU A 269 -4.91 16.85 10.56
N ASN A 270 -5.95 16.15 11.01
CA ASN A 270 -6.47 16.08 12.38
C ASN A 270 -6.69 17.44 13.07
N LEU A 271 -7.26 18.41 12.36
CA LEU A 271 -7.53 19.75 12.89
C LEU A 271 -9.04 19.94 13.16
N PRO A 272 -9.44 20.64 14.25
CA PRO A 272 -10.84 20.86 14.58
C PRO A 272 -11.52 21.88 13.65
N ALA A 273 -10.74 22.83 13.14
CA ALA A 273 -11.12 23.79 12.10
C ALA A 273 -10.01 23.85 11.06
N TYR A 274 -10.38 24.07 9.79
CA TYR A 274 -9.42 24.33 8.71
C TYR A 274 -10.10 25.10 7.58
N THR A 275 -9.34 25.90 6.84
CA THR A 275 -9.81 26.63 5.66
C THR A 275 -8.73 26.67 4.58
N HIS A 276 -9.05 27.22 3.42
CA HIS A 276 -8.04 27.73 2.52
C HIS A 276 -8.18 29.26 2.45
N ALA A 277 -7.16 29.98 2.90
CA ALA A 277 -7.05 31.43 2.79
C ALA A 277 -5.72 31.88 2.16
N THR A 278 -4.76 30.96 2.02
CA THR A 278 -3.39 31.24 1.57
C THR A 278 -3.19 31.30 0.06
N SER A 279 -4.23 31.18 -0.77
CA SER A 279 -4.04 31.21 -2.24
C SER A 279 -5.18 31.82 -3.08
N PRO A 280 -5.55 33.10 -2.85
CA PRO A 280 -6.67 33.78 -3.51
C PRO A 280 -6.44 34.12 -5.00
N LEU A 281 -5.21 34.13 -5.53
CA LEU A 281 -4.97 34.31 -6.98
C LEU A 281 -5.51 33.12 -7.79
N ARG A 282 -5.50 31.93 -7.17
CA ARG A 282 -5.69 30.64 -7.84
C ARG A 282 -6.77 29.74 -7.25
N ARG A 283 -7.45 30.14 -6.17
CA ARG A 283 -8.59 29.42 -5.56
C ARG A 283 -9.72 30.41 -5.21
N TYR A 284 -10.91 30.20 -5.77
CA TYR A 284 -12.07 31.07 -5.53
C TYR A 284 -12.56 31.06 -4.07
N PRO A 285 -12.54 29.92 -3.33
CA PRO A 285 -12.92 29.90 -1.93
C PRO A 285 -12.00 30.73 -1.02
N ASP A 286 -10.72 30.84 -1.35
CA ASP A 286 -9.76 31.70 -0.66
C ASP A 286 -10.09 33.18 -0.88
N LEU A 287 -10.49 33.58 -2.09
CA LEU A 287 -10.97 34.92 -2.40
C LEU A 287 -12.28 35.26 -1.66
N VAL A 288 -13.25 34.34 -1.62
CA VAL A 288 -14.48 34.49 -0.83
C VAL A 288 -14.16 34.61 0.66
N THR A 289 -13.26 33.77 1.17
CA THR A 289 -12.79 33.82 2.57
C THR A 289 -12.08 35.14 2.88
N GLN A 290 -11.16 35.59 2.02
CA GLN A 290 -10.44 36.86 2.18
C GLN A 290 -11.40 38.07 2.24
N ARG A 291 -12.46 38.08 1.44
CA ARG A 291 -13.51 39.14 1.51
C ARG A 291 -14.21 39.16 2.88
N MET A 292 -14.55 37.99 3.44
CA MET A 292 -15.16 37.90 4.77
C MET A 292 -14.20 38.33 5.89
N LEU A 293 -12.92 37.91 5.81
CA LEU A 293 -11.89 38.26 6.78
C LEU A 293 -11.58 39.77 6.79
N PHE A 294 -11.50 40.42 5.63
CA PHE A 294 -11.32 41.87 5.58
C PHE A 294 -12.54 42.62 6.10
N ALA A 295 -13.77 42.18 5.79
CA ALA A 295 -14.97 42.80 6.33
C ALA A 295 -15.01 42.73 7.87
N ALA A 296 -14.70 41.56 8.45
CA ALA A 296 -14.60 41.40 9.89
C ALA A 296 -13.49 42.26 10.51
N ALA A 297 -12.29 42.27 9.92
CA ALA A 297 -11.15 43.06 10.42
C ALA A 297 -11.35 44.58 10.30
N ASP A 298 -12.10 45.05 9.30
CA ASP A 298 -12.47 46.46 9.12
C ASP A 298 -13.72 46.87 9.94
N GLY A 299 -14.39 45.92 10.62
CA GLY A 299 -15.67 46.16 11.31
C GLY A 299 -16.85 46.46 10.38
N ALA A 300 -16.76 46.05 9.11
CA ALA A 300 -17.75 46.28 8.07
C ALA A 300 -18.79 45.14 7.99
N PRO A 301 -19.98 45.39 7.41
CA PRO A 301 -20.97 44.35 7.15
C PRO A 301 -20.40 43.22 6.27
N PRO A 302 -20.75 41.95 6.53
CA PRO A 302 -20.27 40.82 5.74
C PRO A 302 -20.73 40.92 4.28
N PRO A 303 -19.85 40.70 3.29
CA PRO A 303 -20.21 40.74 1.87
C PRO A 303 -21.04 39.53 1.39
N TYR A 304 -21.24 38.52 2.23
CA TYR A 304 -22.09 37.37 1.98
C TYR A 304 -22.88 36.99 3.24
N THR A 305 -24.16 36.63 3.06
CA THR A 305 -24.96 35.94 4.08
C THR A 305 -24.49 34.50 4.28
N PHE A 306 -24.92 33.86 5.36
CA PHE A 306 -24.62 32.44 5.61
C PHE A 306 -25.20 31.55 4.51
N GLU A 307 -26.42 31.86 4.05
CA GLU A 307 -27.14 31.18 2.98
C GLU A 307 -26.41 31.29 1.63
N GLU A 308 -25.85 32.46 1.31
CA GLU A 308 -25.02 32.64 0.11
C GLU A 308 -23.71 31.84 0.21
N LEU A 309 -23.08 31.77 1.39
CA LEU A 309 -21.90 30.93 1.61
C LEU A 309 -22.22 29.43 1.51
N VAL A 310 -23.42 28.97 1.91
CA VAL A 310 -23.87 27.60 1.66
C VAL A 310 -23.96 27.35 0.15
N ALA A 311 -24.67 28.21 -0.59
CA ALA A 311 -24.84 28.06 -2.04
C ALA A 311 -23.51 28.10 -2.81
N LEU A 312 -22.61 29.04 -2.46
CA LEU A 312 -21.26 29.13 -3.01
C LEU A 312 -20.43 27.87 -2.70
N GLY A 313 -20.52 27.36 -1.48
CA GLY A 313 -19.87 26.10 -1.10
C GLY A 313 -20.35 24.92 -1.95
N GLU A 314 -21.66 24.76 -2.13
CA GLU A 314 -22.24 23.70 -2.96
C GLU A 314 -21.82 23.79 -4.44
N GLU A 315 -21.85 24.99 -5.01
CA GLU A 315 -21.43 25.27 -6.40
C GLU A 315 -19.94 24.94 -6.62
N VAL A 316 -19.05 25.45 -5.76
CA VAL A 316 -17.61 25.14 -5.77
C VAL A 316 -17.39 23.63 -5.69
N ASN A 317 -18.05 22.95 -4.76
CA ASN A 317 -17.92 21.52 -4.58
C ASN A 317 -18.44 20.73 -5.80
N ALA A 318 -19.52 21.18 -6.44
CA ALA A 318 -20.05 20.56 -7.66
C ALA A 318 -19.07 20.69 -8.83
N ALA A 319 -18.55 21.90 -9.08
CA ALA A 319 -17.59 22.17 -10.14
C ALA A 319 -16.26 21.40 -9.95
N ILE A 320 -15.78 21.25 -8.70
CA ILE A 320 -14.60 20.44 -8.39
C ILE A 320 -14.84 18.94 -8.66
N ARG A 321 -16.00 18.40 -8.24
CA ARG A 321 -16.38 17.00 -8.53
C ARG A 321 -16.46 16.74 -10.03
N GLU A 322 -17.14 17.62 -10.76
CA GLU A 322 -17.35 17.49 -12.20
C GLU A 322 -16.04 17.68 -13.01
N ARG A 323 -15.15 18.59 -12.59
CA ARG A 323 -13.78 18.71 -13.15
C ARG A 323 -12.93 17.46 -12.88
N ARG A 324 -13.02 16.84 -11.69
CA ARG A 324 -12.34 15.56 -11.39
C ARG A 324 -12.87 14.42 -12.29
N LEU A 325 -14.19 14.30 -12.45
CA LEU A 325 -14.81 13.27 -13.31
C LEU A 325 -14.38 13.43 -14.78
N ARG A 326 -14.54 14.62 -15.37
CA ARG A 326 -14.12 14.90 -16.76
C ARG A 326 -12.63 14.65 -17.00
N THR A 327 -11.79 14.95 -16.01
CA THR A 327 -10.34 14.67 -16.05
C THR A 327 -10.06 13.17 -16.05
N ALA A 328 -10.70 12.40 -15.18
CA ALA A 328 -10.53 10.95 -15.09
C ALA A 328 -11.05 10.22 -16.35
N GLU A 329 -12.17 10.68 -16.92
CA GLU A 329 -12.70 10.17 -18.19
C GLU A 329 -11.75 10.44 -19.37
N ARG A 330 -11.19 11.65 -19.45
CA ARG A 330 -10.17 11.99 -20.45
C ARG A 330 -8.95 11.08 -20.32
N TYR A 331 -8.42 10.88 -19.12
CA TYR A 331 -7.27 9.98 -18.91
C TYR A 331 -7.59 8.52 -19.28
N ARG A 332 -8.78 8.01 -18.94
CA ARG A 332 -9.24 6.68 -19.39
C ARG A 332 -9.33 6.59 -20.92
N THR A 333 -9.79 7.66 -21.56
CA THR A 333 -9.94 7.73 -23.03
C THR A 333 -8.58 7.77 -23.74
N GLU A 334 -7.65 8.59 -23.29
CA GLU A 334 -6.30 8.63 -23.87
C GLU A 334 -5.51 7.35 -23.59
N ALA A 335 -5.58 6.78 -22.39
CA ALA A 335 -4.94 5.49 -22.09
C ALA A 335 -5.51 4.33 -22.94
N ARG A 336 -6.81 4.35 -23.27
CA ARG A 336 -7.43 3.42 -24.22
C ARG A 336 -6.92 3.63 -25.65
N LYS A 337 -6.78 4.87 -26.12
CA LYS A 337 -6.20 5.20 -27.43
C LYS A 337 -4.72 4.81 -27.53
N GLU A 338 -3.95 5.02 -26.46
CA GLU A 338 -2.55 4.63 -26.35
C GLU A 338 -2.41 3.10 -26.38
N THR A 339 -3.21 2.39 -25.58
CA THR A 339 -3.26 0.91 -25.60
C THR A 339 -3.67 0.37 -26.97
N ARG A 340 -4.64 1.01 -27.65
CA ARG A 340 -5.03 0.69 -29.03
C ARG A 340 -3.89 0.92 -30.02
N ARG A 341 -3.22 2.07 -29.98
CA ARG A 341 -2.04 2.35 -30.83
C ARG A 341 -0.90 1.36 -30.60
N ALA A 342 -0.65 0.96 -29.35
CA ALA A 342 0.36 -0.05 -29.02
C ALA A 342 -0.04 -1.44 -29.54
N LEU A 343 -1.33 -1.80 -29.49
CA LEU A 343 -1.86 -2.99 -30.15
C LEU A 343 -1.70 -2.92 -31.68
N ASP A 344 -1.93 -1.75 -32.29
CA ASP A 344 -1.88 -1.55 -33.73
C ASP A 344 -0.45 -1.50 -34.30
N ASP A 345 0.53 -0.99 -33.55
CA ASP A 345 1.97 -0.88 -33.90
C ASP A 345 2.73 -2.22 -33.81
N SER A 346 2.15 -3.24 -33.19
CA SER A 346 2.69 -4.61 -33.06
C SER A 346 4.09 -4.75 -32.44
N SER A 347 4.64 -3.71 -31.82
CA SER A 347 6.01 -3.67 -31.27
C SER A 347 6.19 -4.38 -29.90
N PHE A 348 5.44 -5.46 -29.68
CA PHE A 348 5.22 -6.07 -28.36
C PHE A 348 6.49 -6.49 -27.62
N GLU A 349 7.51 -6.99 -28.35
CA GLU A 349 8.83 -7.37 -27.81
C GLU A 349 9.48 -6.26 -26.96
N ARG A 350 9.19 -4.99 -27.29
CA ARG A 350 9.77 -3.80 -26.63
C ARG A 350 8.97 -3.31 -25.44
N MET A 351 7.81 -3.91 -25.16
CA MET A 351 6.88 -3.46 -24.12
C MET A 351 7.23 -4.04 -22.76
N ASP A 352 7.25 -3.17 -21.74
CA ASP A 352 7.25 -3.57 -20.34
C ASP A 352 6.00 -4.40 -19.97
N ALA A 353 6.04 -5.06 -18.82
CA ALA A 353 4.97 -5.99 -18.41
C ALA A 353 3.61 -5.30 -18.13
N GLU A 354 3.57 -4.01 -17.76
CA GLU A 354 2.30 -3.30 -17.57
C GLU A 354 1.70 -2.91 -18.93
N THR A 355 2.52 -2.35 -19.82
CA THR A 355 2.13 -1.98 -21.18
C THR A 355 1.68 -3.21 -21.97
N PHE A 356 2.44 -4.31 -21.93
CA PHE A 356 2.02 -5.57 -22.56
C PHE A 356 0.72 -6.11 -21.96
N ARG A 357 0.54 -6.10 -20.63
CA ARG A 357 -0.74 -6.50 -19.99
C ARG A 357 -1.93 -5.66 -20.46
N ARG A 358 -1.76 -4.34 -20.63
CA ARG A 358 -2.82 -3.45 -21.15
C ARG A 358 -3.19 -3.81 -22.59
N VAL A 359 -2.17 -4.00 -23.44
CA VAL A 359 -2.33 -4.40 -24.85
C VAL A 359 -2.97 -5.78 -24.97
N LEU A 360 -2.50 -6.76 -24.20
CA LEU A 360 -3.05 -8.11 -24.14
C LEU A 360 -4.54 -8.11 -23.81
N LYS A 361 -4.93 -7.41 -22.73
CA LYS A 361 -6.33 -7.26 -22.30
C LYS A 361 -7.24 -6.59 -23.33
N LEU A 362 -6.69 -5.82 -24.27
CA LEU A 362 -7.45 -5.27 -25.39
C LEU A 362 -7.50 -6.26 -26.56
N GLY A 363 -6.36 -6.87 -26.90
CA GLY A 363 -6.23 -7.82 -28.00
C GLY A 363 -7.05 -9.10 -27.82
N VAL A 364 -7.15 -9.66 -26.60
CA VAL A 364 -8.00 -10.84 -26.33
C VAL A 364 -9.49 -10.59 -26.58
N THR A 365 -9.95 -9.33 -26.50
CA THR A 365 -11.34 -8.96 -26.80
C THR A 365 -11.62 -8.76 -28.30
N GLU A 366 -10.63 -9.03 -29.17
CA GLU A 366 -10.79 -9.02 -30.62
C GLU A 366 -11.19 -10.41 -31.13
N SER A 367 -12.16 -10.45 -32.05
CA SER A 367 -12.75 -11.69 -32.60
C SER A 367 -11.77 -12.55 -33.40
N GLU A 368 -10.64 -11.98 -33.80
CA GLU A 368 -9.53 -12.71 -34.41
C GLU A 368 -8.22 -12.30 -33.71
N PRO A 369 -7.42 -13.25 -33.19
CA PRO A 369 -6.11 -12.97 -32.64
C PRO A 369 -5.18 -12.44 -33.73
N ARG A 370 -4.52 -11.32 -33.45
CA ARG A 370 -3.35 -10.92 -34.24
C ARG A 370 -2.24 -11.97 -34.07
N SER A 371 -1.61 -12.38 -35.17
CA SER A 371 -0.63 -13.47 -35.18
C SER A 371 0.68 -13.10 -34.46
N ASP A 372 1.05 -11.83 -34.52
CA ASP A 372 2.16 -11.22 -33.78
C ASP A 372 1.93 -11.23 -32.26
N LEU A 373 0.73 -10.86 -31.80
CA LEU A 373 0.35 -10.90 -30.39
C LEU A 373 0.33 -12.35 -29.89
N SER A 374 -0.17 -13.28 -30.70
CA SER A 374 -0.18 -14.73 -30.40
C SER A 374 1.24 -15.28 -30.24
N ALA A 375 2.16 -14.91 -31.14
CA ALA A 375 3.55 -15.31 -31.07
C ALA A 375 4.24 -14.75 -29.81
N GLU A 376 3.99 -13.48 -29.45
CA GLU A 376 4.57 -12.86 -28.26
C GLU A 376 4.02 -13.47 -26.95
N ILE A 377 2.71 -13.80 -26.89
CA ILE A 377 2.12 -14.52 -25.75
C ILE A 377 2.88 -15.82 -25.50
N LEU A 378 3.10 -16.62 -26.56
CA LEU A 378 3.79 -17.90 -26.44
C LEU A 378 5.29 -17.74 -26.15
N ARG A 379 5.97 -16.77 -26.77
CA ARG A 379 7.38 -16.46 -26.46
C ARG A 379 7.55 -16.08 -24.99
N ARG A 380 6.70 -15.20 -24.45
CA ARG A 380 6.73 -14.82 -23.02
C ARG A 380 6.33 -15.98 -22.10
N LEU A 381 5.50 -16.91 -22.55
CA LEU A 381 5.18 -18.13 -21.79
C LEU A 381 6.40 -19.04 -21.66
N ASP A 382 7.05 -19.35 -22.78
CA ASP A 382 8.21 -20.25 -22.85
C ASP A 382 9.45 -19.65 -22.13
N GLU A 383 9.59 -18.32 -22.11
CA GLU A 383 10.60 -17.60 -21.31
C GLU A 383 10.26 -17.45 -19.82
N GLY A 384 9.07 -17.86 -19.37
CA GLY A 384 8.59 -17.64 -18.00
C GLY A 384 8.29 -16.17 -17.66
N ALA A 385 8.24 -15.30 -18.67
CA ALA A 385 8.01 -13.87 -18.57
C ALA A 385 6.52 -13.47 -18.59
N LEU A 386 5.60 -14.41 -18.87
CA LEU A 386 4.15 -14.20 -18.85
C LEU A 386 3.54 -14.57 -17.48
N PRO A 387 3.02 -13.61 -16.69
CA PRO A 387 2.42 -13.92 -15.39
C PRO A 387 1.15 -14.78 -15.50
N LEU A 388 0.90 -15.64 -14.51
CA LEU A 388 -0.29 -16.52 -14.48
C LEU A 388 -1.63 -15.76 -14.63
N ARG A 389 -1.72 -14.52 -14.14
CA ARG A 389 -2.93 -13.70 -14.36
C ARG A 389 -3.14 -13.32 -15.82
N ASP A 390 -2.07 -13.08 -16.56
CA ASP A 390 -2.14 -12.75 -17.99
C ASP A 390 -2.43 -13.99 -18.83
N VAL A 391 -1.94 -15.17 -18.41
CA VAL A 391 -2.40 -16.48 -18.91
C VAL A 391 -3.92 -16.65 -18.68
N CYS A 392 -4.44 -16.30 -17.51
CA CYS A 392 -5.88 -16.36 -17.23
C CYS A 392 -6.70 -15.45 -18.17
N HIS A 393 -6.21 -14.23 -18.48
CA HIS A 393 -6.89 -13.34 -19.43
C HIS A 393 -6.96 -13.93 -20.85
N VAL A 394 -5.93 -14.64 -21.32
CA VAL A 394 -6.01 -15.36 -22.61
C VAL A 394 -6.92 -16.59 -22.55
N LEU A 395 -6.93 -17.32 -21.43
CA LEU A 395 -7.79 -18.50 -21.28
C LEU A 395 -9.27 -18.16 -21.18
N PHE A 396 -9.64 -17.09 -20.45
CA PHE A 396 -11.03 -16.79 -20.09
C PHE A 396 -11.65 -15.61 -20.84
N ASP A 397 -10.87 -14.55 -21.16
CA ASP A 397 -11.41 -13.34 -21.80
C ASP A 397 -11.38 -13.42 -23.34
N ALA A 398 -10.62 -14.38 -23.92
CA ALA A 398 -10.50 -14.55 -25.36
C ALA A 398 -11.60 -15.45 -25.95
N GLU A 399 -12.39 -14.91 -26.89
CA GLU A 399 -13.50 -15.63 -27.53
C GLU A 399 -13.20 -16.01 -28.98
N GLY A 400 -13.74 -17.14 -29.43
CA GLY A 400 -13.66 -17.61 -30.82
C GLY A 400 -12.65 -18.74 -31.08
N PRO A 401 -12.83 -19.51 -32.17
CA PRO A 401 -12.04 -20.72 -32.46
C PRO A 401 -10.61 -20.42 -32.89
N SER A 402 -10.32 -19.20 -33.32
CA SER A 402 -9.02 -18.73 -33.78
C SER A 402 -7.99 -18.62 -32.63
N TRP A 403 -8.45 -18.37 -31.39
CA TRP A 403 -7.61 -18.39 -30.19
C TRP A 403 -7.23 -19.80 -29.70
N LEU A 404 -7.86 -20.87 -30.23
CA LEU A 404 -7.77 -22.22 -29.69
C LEU A 404 -6.32 -22.74 -29.61
N ALA A 405 -5.50 -22.51 -30.63
CA ALA A 405 -4.10 -22.96 -30.66
C ALA A 405 -3.24 -22.31 -29.54
N VAL A 406 -3.53 -21.05 -29.17
CA VAL A 406 -2.86 -20.38 -28.05
C VAL A 406 -3.37 -20.96 -26.73
N LYS A 407 -4.69 -21.13 -26.59
CA LYS A 407 -5.29 -21.72 -25.37
C LYS A 407 -4.84 -23.16 -25.13
N ASP A 408 -4.68 -23.99 -26.17
CA ASP A 408 -4.17 -25.36 -26.04
C ASP A 408 -2.73 -25.41 -25.53
N ARG A 409 -1.84 -24.53 -26.03
CA ARG A 409 -0.44 -24.43 -25.53
C ARG A 409 -0.38 -23.90 -24.10
N LEU A 410 -1.29 -23.00 -23.72
CA LEU A 410 -1.47 -22.59 -22.31
C LEU A 410 -2.03 -23.75 -21.46
N GLY A 411 -2.87 -24.61 -22.03
CA GLY A 411 -3.36 -25.85 -21.41
C GLY A 411 -2.27 -26.89 -21.19
N ASP A 412 -1.34 -27.07 -22.14
CA ASP A 412 -0.13 -27.89 -21.97
C ASP A 412 0.68 -27.38 -20.76
N TRP A 413 0.95 -26.07 -20.72
CA TRP A 413 1.73 -25.41 -19.67
C TRP A 413 1.03 -25.44 -18.29
N LEU A 414 -0.30 -25.50 -18.24
CA LEU A 414 -1.03 -25.77 -17.00
C LEU A 414 -0.97 -27.26 -16.59
N ALA A 415 -0.89 -28.18 -17.55
CA ALA A 415 -0.74 -29.62 -17.29
C ALA A 415 0.68 -30.01 -16.83
N GLU A 416 1.71 -29.26 -17.23
CA GLU A 416 3.09 -29.39 -16.71
C GLU A 416 3.16 -29.18 -15.19
N GLU A 417 2.30 -28.33 -14.62
CA GLU A 417 2.23 -28.12 -13.16
C GLU A 417 0.76 -27.79 -12.72
N PRO A 418 -0.10 -28.81 -12.52
CA PRO A 418 -1.53 -28.61 -12.32
C PRO A 418 -1.93 -27.74 -11.12
N SER A 419 -1.03 -27.50 -10.16
CA SER A 419 -1.26 -26.53 -9.07
C SER A 419 -1.54 -25.10 -9.56
N ARG A 420 -1.03 -24.72 -10.74
CA ARG A 420 -1.31 -23.43 -11.39
C ARG A 420 -2.81 -23.20 -11.61
N ALA A 421 -3.56 -24.25 -11.94
CA ALA A 421 -4.99 -24.17 -12.23
C ALA A 421 -5.84 -23.79 -10.99
N VAL A 422 -5.42 -24.17 -9.77
CA VAL A 422 -6.12 -23.80 -8.52
C VAL A 422 -6.08 -22.28 -8.31
N THR A 423 -4.93 -21.67 -8.57
CA THR A 423 -4.78 -20.21 -8.55
C THR A 423 -5.51 -19.56 -9.73
N GLY A 424 -5.51 -20.19 -10.91
CA GLY A 424 -6.25 -19.73 -12.09
C GLY A 424 -7.76 -19.60 -11.86
N LEU A 425 -8.40 -20.62 -11.26
CA LEU A 425 -9.81 -20.54 -10.85
C LEU A 425 -10.07 -19.39 -9.87
N SER A 426 -9.14 -19.17 -8.94
CA SER A 426 -9.25 -18.09 -7.94
C SER A 426 -9.16 -16.70 -8.59
N VAL A 427 -8.29 -16.53 -9.59
CA VAL A 427 -8.19 -15.29 -10.40
C VAL A 427 -9.46 -15.06 -11.21
N TYR A 428 -9.95 -16.08 -11.91
CA TYR A 428 -11.19 -15.99 -12.70
C TYR A 428 -12.40 -15.62 -11.83
N ALA A 429 -12.58 -16.29 -10.69
CA ALA A 429 -13.67 -15.99 -9.77
C ALA A 429 -13.60 -14.56 -9.22
N GLN A 430 -12.40 -14.04 -8.87
CA GLN A 430 -12.22 -12.65 -8.42
C GLN A 430 -12.56 -11.63 -9.51
N ASP A 431 -12.12 -11.87 -10.75
CA ASP A 431 -12.38 -10.94 -11.85
C ASP A 431 -13.84 -10.96 -12.34
N VAL A 432 -14.57 -12.08 -12.19
CA VAL A 432 -16.03 -12.13 -12.43
C VAL A 432 -16.84 -11.52 -11.29
N VAL A 433 -16.45 -11.73 -10.03
CA VAL A 433 -17.12 -11.13 -8.85
C VAL A 433 -16.81 -9.62 -8.73
N GLY A 434 -15.68 -9.16 -9.28
CA GLY A 434 -15.21 -7.78 -9.16
C GLY A 434 -14.69 -7.44 -7.76
N GLY A 435 -14.31 -8.45 -6.97
CA GLY A 435 -13.99 -8.32 -5.55
C GLY A 435 -13.36 -9.57 -4.93
N PRO A 436 -13.12 -9.59 -3.61
CA PRO A 436 -12.60 -10.75 -2.91
C PRO A 436 -13.62 -11.90 -2.91
N ILE A 437 -13.13 -13.12 -3.14
CA ILE A 437 -13.94 -14.34 -3.12
C ILE A 437 -13.89 -15.02 -1.75
N SER A 438 -14.94 -15.79 -1.45
CA SER A 438 -15.09 -16.62 -0.24
C SER A 438 -15.11 -18.12 -0.60
N GLU A 439 -15.16 -18.99 0.42
CA GLU A 439 -15.34 -20.43 0.23
C GLU A 439 -16.66 -20.82 -0.46
N GLU A 440 -17.67 -19.94 -0.49
CA GLU A 440 -18.95 -20.21 -1.18
C GLU A 440 -18.84 -20.15 -2.71
N HIS A 441 -17.80 -19.47 -3.21
CA HIS A 441 -17.53 -19.27 -4.64
C HIS A 441 -16.76 -20.43 -5.26
N VAL A 442 -15.81 -21.03 -4.53
CA VAL A 442 -14.95 -22.13 -5.02
C VAL A 442 -15.03 -23.29 -4.03
N VAL A 443 -16.09 -24.08 -4.17
CA VAL A 443 -16.46 -25.15 -3.22
C VAL A 443 -15.71 -26.43 -3.56
N TRP A 444 -14.99 -26.99 -2.59
CA TRP A 444 -14.19 -28.20 -2.75
C TRP A 444 -14.80 -29.42 -2.04
N ALA A 445 -15.16 -30.45 -2.79
CA ALA A 445 -15.41 -31.78 -2.23
C ALA A 445 -14.14 -32.64 -2.36
N VAL A 446 -13.74 -33.33 -1.29
CA VAL A 446 -12.60 -34.26 -1.30
C VAL A 446 -12.94 -35.49 -0.46
N GLU A 447 -13.06 -36.63 -1.12
CA GLU A 447 -13.31 -37.94 -0.52
C GLU A 447 -12.00 -38.72 -0.38
N ALA A 448 -11.92 -39.62 0.60
CA ALA A 448 -10.78 -40.51 0.81
C ALA A 448 -11.22 -41.96 0.58
N THR A 449 -10.57 -42.64 -0.37
CA THR A 449 -11.03 -43.90 -0.96
C THR A 449 -9.98 -45.02 -0.92
N GLY A 450 -8.80 -44.76 -0.34
CA GLY A 450 -7.70 -45.72 -0.20
C GLY A 450 -7.41 -46.15 1.26
N THR A 451 -6.38 -46.97 1.44
CA THR A 451 -5.94 -47.47 2.76
C THR A 451 -4.93 -46.51 3.42
N ALA A 452 -4.50 -46.81 4.64
CA ALA A 452 -3.45 -46.03 5.31
C ALA A 452 -2.07 -46.16 4.60
N GLN A 453 -1.83 -47.29 3.93
CA GLN A 453 -0.61 -47.59 3.18
C GLN A 453 -0.67 -47.10 1.73
N LEU A 454 -1.86 -47.11 1.12
CA LEU A 454 -2.12 -46.62 -0.23
C LEU A 454 -3.29 -45.62 -0.19
N PRO A 455 -3.06 -44.40 0.32
CA PRO A 455 -4.10 -43.38 0.37
C PRO A 455 -4.46 -42.93 -1.05
N ARG A 456 -5.76 -42.94 -1.35
CA ARG A 456 -6.36 -42.34 -2.55
C ARG A 456 -7.32 -41.25 -2.11
N PHE A 457 -7.28 -40.11 -2.81
CA PHE A 457 -8.19 -39.00 -2.59
C PHE A 457 -8.82 -38.61 -3.91
N THR A 458 -10.15 -38.55 -3.95
CA THR A 458 -10.93 -38.09 -5.12
C THR A 458 -11.47 -36.70 -4.82
N ALA A 459 -11.11 -35.72 -5.64
CA ALA A 459 -11.51 -34.32 -5.46
C ALA A 459 -12.41 -33.84 -6.60
N ARG A 460 -13.31 -32.92 -6.27
CA ARG A 460 -14.14 -32.12 -7.19
C ARG A 460 -14.08 -30.66 -6.77
N VAL A 461 -14.19 -29.75 -7.73
CA VAL A 461 -14.40 -28.32 -7.49
C VAL A 461 -15.65 -27.83 -8.19
N ALA A 462 -16.50 -27.13 -7.45
CA ALA A 462 -17.66 -26.41 -7.98
C ALA A 462 -17.42 -24.90 -7.86
N LEU A 463 -17.39 -24.22 -9.01
CA LEU A 463 -17.34 -22.77 -9.13
C LEU A 463 -18.76 -22.21 -9.19
N ARG A 464 -19.09 -21.28 -8.30
CA ARG A 464 -20.42 -20.68 -8.15
C ARG A 464 -20.33 -19.16 -8.27
N LEU A 465 -20.96 -18.62 -9.32
CA LEU A 465 -20.88 -17.21 -9.71
C LEU A 465 -22.30 -16.70 -9.99
N GLY A 466 -22.97 -16.21 -8.94
CA GLY A 466 -24.37 -15.78 -9.01
C GLY A 466 -25.30 -16.95 -9.31
N SER A 467 -26.02 -16.88 -10.44
CA SER A 467 -26.90 -17.95 -10.94
C SER A 467 -26.18 -19.03 -11.76
N VAL A 468 -24.88 -18.87 -12.03
CA VAL A 468 -24.08 -19.80 -12.84
C VAL A 468 -23.27 -20.72 -11.93
N ALA A 469 -23.29 -22.01 -12.22
CA ALA A 469 -22.49 -23.01 -11.52
C ALA A 469 -21.82 -23.96 -12.52
N HIS A 470 -20.52 -24.19 -12.35
CA HIS A 470 -19.74 -25.17 -13.10
C HIS A 470 -19.07 -26.14 -12.12
N GLU A 471 -18.99 -27.43 -12.46
CA GLU A 471 -18.33 -28.45 -11.63
C GLU A 471 -17.30 -29.23 -12.45
N SER A 472 -16.18 -29.58 -11.84
CA SER A 472 -15.18 -30.47 -12.43
C SER A 472 -15.67 -31.93 -12.46
N PRO A 473 -15.14 -32.79 -13.36
CA PRO A 473 -15.11 -34.21 -13.09
C PRO A 473 -14.38 -34.49 -11.76
N GLY A 474 -14.66 -35.65 -11.15
CA GLY A 474 -13.88 -36.13 -10.01
C GLY A 474 -12.50 -36.59 -10.47
N ARG A 475 -11.43 -36.14 -9.80
CA ARG A 475 -10.04 -36.56 -10.09
C ARG A 475 -9.36 -37.15 -8.87
N THR A 476 -8.67 -38.27 -9.07
CA THR A 476 -8.18 -39.16 -8.01
C THR A 476 -6.66 -39.22 -8.02
N ALA A 477 -6.03 -38.94 -6.88
CA ALA A 477 -4.58 -38.98 -6.73
C ALA A 477 -4.14 -39.55 -5.37
N ALA A 478 -2.83 -39.78 -5.22
CA ALA A 478 -2.22 -40.23 -3.97
C ALA A 478 -2.22 -39.15 -2.86
N SER A 479 -2.39 -37.87 -3.20
CA SER A 479 -2.50 -36.78 -2.24
C SER A 479 -3.73 -35.90 -2.49
N LYS A 480 -4.25 -35.29 -1.40
CA LYS A 480 -5.33 -34.30 -1.47
C LYS A 480 -4.94 -33.06 -2.29
N LYS A 481 -3.65 -32.72 -2.38
CA LYS A 481 -3.17 -31.58 -3.16
C LYS A 481 -3.33 -31.87 -4.64
N ASP A 482 -2.83 -33.02 -5.10
CA ASP A 482 -2.73 -33.33 -6.53
C ASP A 482 -4.11 -33.67 -7.11
N ALA A 483 -4.96 -34.35 -6.33
CA ALA A 483 -6.36 -34.56 -6.67
C ALA A 483 -7.09 -33.22 -6.90
N ARG A 484 -6.89 -32.24 -6.00
CA ARG A 484 -7.45 -30.88 -6.17
C ARG A 484 -6.86 -30.17 -7.39
N SER A 485 -5.55 -30.26 -7.61
CA SER A 485 -4.88 -29.66 -8.75
C SER A 485 -5.41 -30.18 -10.10
N HIS A 486 -5.59 -31.50 -10.25
CA HIS A 486 -6.17 -32.08 -11.46
C HIS A 486 -7.68 -31.75 -11.61
N ALA A 487 -8.45 -31.72 -10.52
CA ALA A 487 -9.84 -31.27 -10.56
C ALA A 487 -9.97 -29.79 -10.98
N ALA A 488 -9.07 -28.92 -10.52
CA ALA A 488 -9.01 -27.53 -11.00
C ALA A 488 -8.61 -27.45 -12.47
N LEU A 489 -7.60 -28.22 -12.92
CA LEU A 489 -7.17 -28.26 -14.31
C LEU A 489 -8.32 -28.64 -15.24
N ALA A 490 -9.11 -29.66 -14.87
CA ALA A 490 -10.30 -30.07 -15.63
C ALA A 490 -11.30 -28.92 -15.79
N LEU A 491 -11.59 -28.19 -14.71
CA LEU A 491 -12.53 -27.07 -14.73
C LEU A 491 -11.98 -25.86 -15.50
N VAL A 492 -10.67 -25.57 -15.40
CA VAL A 492 -10.03 -24.52 -16.20
C VAL A 492 -10.07 -24.85 -17.69
N CYS A 493 -9.78 -26.10 -18.08
CA CYS A 493 -9.92 -26.55 -19.47
C CYS A 493 -11.36 -26.37 -19.99
N ALA A 494 -12.35 -26.78 -19.21
CA ALA A 494 -13.77 -26.65 -19.55
C ALA A 494 -14.22 -25.18 -19.67
N LEU A 495 -13.79 -24.30 -18.76
CA LEU A 495 -14.10 -22.86 -18.79
C LEU A 495 -13.41 -22.14 -19.95
N ALA A 496 -12.18 -22.55 -20.31
CA ALA A 496 -11.42 -21.96 -21.41
C ALA A 496 -11.86 -22.46 -22.80
N GLY A 497 -12.63 -23.56 -22.87
CA GLY A 497 -13.10 -24.18 -24.11
C GLY A 497 -12.08 -25.12 -24.79
N ILE A 498 -11.14 -25.68 -24.03
CA ILE A 498 -10.08 -26.57 -24.52
C ILE A 498 -10.25 -28.01 -24.02
N ALA A 499 -9.51 -28.95 -24.62
CA ALA A 499 -9.51 -30.35 -24.19
C ALA A 499 -9.06 -30.49 -22.73
N ASP A 500 -9.72 -31.37 -21.96
CA ASP A 500 -9.32 -31.69 -20.58
C ASP A 500 -7.94 -32.37 -20.58
N ARG A 501 -6.98 -31.74 -19.90
CA ARG A 501 -5.60 -32.24 -19.73
C ARG A 501 -5.35 -32.87 -18.36
N SER A 502 -6.36 -32.94 -17.51
CA SER A 502 -6.29 -33.61 -16.22
C SER A 502 -6.43 -35.13 -16.35
N HIS A 503 -5.87 -35.85 -15.39
CA HIS A 503 -5.92 -37.30 -15.32
C HIS A 503 -5.92 -37.77 -13.87
N ASP A 504 -6.20 -39.04 -13.67
CA ASP A 504 -6.07 -39.72 -12.38
C ASP A 504 -4.63 -40.27 -12.22
N ALA A 505 -4.21 -40.59 -10.99
CA ALA A 505 -2.92 -41.22 -10.73
C ALA A 505 -2.96 -42.71 -11.10
N ARG A 506 -1.87 -43.22 -11.70
CA ARG A 506 -1.71 -44.65 -12.04
C ARG A 506 -1.58 -45.52 -10.77
N ASP A 507 -1.76 -46.83 -10.92
CA ASP A 507 -1.79 -47.80 -9.81
C ASP A 507 -0.43 -48.42 -9.44
N ASP A 508 0.61 -48.20 -10.25
CA ASP A 508 1.93 -48.80 -10.03
C ASP A 508 2.72 -48.10 -8.89
N VAL A 509 2.87 -48.76 -7.74
CA VAL A 509 3.70 -48.32 -6.61
C VAL A 509 4.43 -49.53 -6.00
N PRO A 510 5.76 -49.47 -5.75
CA PRO A 510 6.51 -50.60 -5.18
C PRO A 510 6.24 -50.82 -3.68
N GLU A 511 6.48 -52.04 -3.20
CA GLU A 511 6.28 -52.43 -1.80
C GLU A 511 7.27 -51.75 -0.81
N PRO A 512 6.87 -51.53 0.46
CA PRO A 512 7.72 -50.91 1.48
C PRO A 512 8.78 -51.87 2.04
N PRO A 513 9.94 -51.35 2.51
CA PRO A 513 11.07 -52.17 2.95
C PRO A 513 10.80 -52.99 4.23
N SER A 514 11.41 -54.17 4.25
CA SER A 514 11.35 -55.15 5.35
C SER A 514 11.90 -54.61 6.67
N PRO A 515 11.60 -55.27 7.81
CA PRO A 515 12.22 -54.92 9.10
C PRO A 515 13.76 -54.99 9.08
N ALA A 516 14.34 -55.93 8.33
CA ALA A 516 15.79 -56.07 8.20
C ALA A 516 16.42 -54.90 7.42
N GLU A 517 15.80 -54.46 6.32
CA GLU A 517 16.23 -53.28 5.57
C GLU A 517 16.05 -51.98 6.37
N ARG A 518 15.07 -51.93 7.27
CA ARG A 518 14.90 -50.82 8.22
C ARG A 518 15.95 -50.85 9.33
N ALA A 519 16.35 -52.01 9.84
CA ALA A 519 17.45 -52.13 10.80
C ALA A 519 18.78 -51.57 10.24
N ARG A 520 19.09 -51.85 8.97
CA ARG A 520 20.30 -51.37 8.27
C ARG A 520 20.39 -49.83 8.13
N GLN A 521 19.37 -49.07 8.52
CA GLN A 521 19.36 -47.60 8.49
C GLN A 521 19.96 -46.96 9.75
N VAL A 522 20.14 -47.71 10.85
CA VAL A 522 20.68 -47.18 12.11
C VAL A 522 22.22 -47.23 12.08
N PRO A 523 22.93 -46.09 12.19
CA PRO A 523 24.39 -46.05 12.04
C PRO A 523 25.14 -46.91 13.06
N ALA A 524 26.22 -47.57 12.63
CA ALA A 524 27.04 -48.45 13.47
C ALA A 524 27.69 -47.71 14.66
N ASP A 525 28.04 -46.44 14.47
CA ASP A 525 28.63 -45.54 15.46
C ASP A 525 27.59 -44.88 16.41
N ARG A 526 26.29 -45.06 16.15
CA ARG A 526 25.21 -44.50 16.98
C ARG A 526 25.33 -44.98 18.43
N HIS A 527 25.36 -44.03 19.38
CA HIS A 527 25.39 -44.31 20.82
C HIS A 527 24.31 -45.35 21.20
N PRO A 528 24.64 -46.45 21.92
CA PRO A 528 23.76 -47.62 22.03
C PRO A 528 22.32 -47.34 22.50
N VAL A 529 22.16 -46.46 23.50
CA VAL A 529 20.83 -46.08 24.02
C VAL A 529 19.99 -45.37 22.95
N MET A 530 20.61 -44.64 22.02
CA MET A 530 19.90 -44.00 20.91
C MET A 530 19.53 -45.04 19.84
N ALA A 531 20.46 -45.92 19.48
CA ALA A 531 20.26 -46.96 18.47
C ALA A 531 19.05 -47.86 18.79
N VAL A 532 18.91 -48.34 20.04
CA VAL A 532 17.75 -49.18 20.42
C VAL A 532 16.42 -48.41 20.41
N ASN A 533 16.43 -47.09 20.66
CA ASN A 533 15.22 -46.27 20.50
C ASN A 533 14.89 -46.03 19.01
N GLU A 534 15.90 -45.88 18.17
CA GLU A 534 15.77 -45.73 16.71
C GLU A 534 15.19 -47.01 16.08
N TYR A 535 15.61 -48.21 16.52
CA TYR A 535 14.98 -49.48 16.15
C TYR A 535 13.51 -49.58 16.57
N ALA A 536 13.13 -49.00 17.73
CA ALA A 536 11.74 -48.97 18.16
C ALA A 536 10.91 -48.00 17.28
N GLN A 537 11.47 -46.86 16.89
CA GLN A 537 10.81 -45.89 15.99
C GLN A 537 10.65 -46.43 14.56
N LEU A 538 11.63 -47.18 14.06
CA LEU A 538 11.59 -47.81 12.73
C LEU A 538 10.74 -49.09 12.68
N GLY A 539 10.15 -49.52 13.79
CA GLY A 539 9.36 -50.75 13.88
C GLY A 539 10.18 -52.01 13.61
N VAL A 540 11.45 -52.00 14.03
CA VAL A 540 12.36 -53.17 14.03
C VAL A 540 12.20 -53.95 15.33
N ILE A 541 11.99 -53.25 16.44
CA ILE A 541 11.62 -53.82 17.75
C ILE A 541 10.37 -53.14 18.32
N SER A 542 9.76 -53.77 19.31
CA SER A 542 8.65 -53.23 20.09
C SER A 542 8.86 -53.48 21.60
N GLY A 543 8.10 -52.78 22.45
CA GLY A 543 8.13 -53.02 23.90
C GLY A 543 9.45 -52.70 24.61
N LEU A 544 10.23 -51.75 24.10
CA LEU A 544 11.53 -51.36 24.69
C LEU A 544 11.37 -50.81 26.12
N ALA A 545 11.97 -51.50 27.10
CA ALA A 545 12.01 -51.12 28.51
C ALA A 545 13.45 -51.13 29.06
N PHE A 546 13.64 -50.49 30.22
CA PHE A 546 14.92 -50.42 30.94
C PHE A 546 14.68 -50.50 32.46
N ASP A 547 14.95 -51.65 33.04
CA ASP A 547 14.87 -51.90 34.48
C ASP A 547 16.23 -51.71 35.16
N TYR A 548 16.24 -51.44 36.46
CA TYR A 548 17.46 -51.13 37.22
C TYR A 548 17.44 -51.70 38.62
N GLU A 549 18.54 -52.35 38.98
CA GLU A 549 18.88 -52.75 40.34
C GLU A 549 20.06 -51.92 40.84
N ARG A 550 20.16 -51.76 42.16
CA ARG A 550 21.29 -51.10 42.82
C ARG A 550 21.72 -51.94 44.02
N ASP A 551 23.00 -52.24 44.07
CA ASP A 551 23.68 -52.92 45.17
C ASP A 551 24.92 -52.12 45.61
N GLY A 552 25.66 -52.64 46.59
CA GLY A 552 26.86 -52.01 47.14
C GLY A 552 26.57 -50.88 48.14
N THR A 553 27.65 -50.28 48.67
CA THR A 553 27.54 -49.32 49.75
C THR A 553 27.12 -47.92 49.26
N PRO A 554 26.74 -46.98 50.15
CA PRO A 554 26.45 -45.61 49.74
C PRO A 554 27.61 -44.86 49.09
N HIS A 555 28.86 -45.29 49.34
CA HIS A 555 30.09 -44.69 48.81
C HIS A 555 30.69 -45.47 47.62
N GLU A 556 30.28 -46.71 47.40
CA GLU A 556 30.67 -47.52 46.22
C GLU A 556 29.43 -48.25 45.65
N PRO A 557 28.49 -47.51 45.03
CA PRO A 557 27.26 -48.08 44.51
C PRO A 557 27.47 -48.79 43.17
N VAL A 558 26.96 -50.00 43.04
CA VAL A 558 26.89 -50.74 41.79
C VAL A 558 25.47 -50.67 41.25
N PHE A 559 25.31 -50.30 39.97
CA PHE A 559 24.02 -50.32 39.28
C PHE A 559 24.06 -51.40 38.21
N THR A 560 23.05 -52.26 38.18
CA THR A 560 22.79 -53.19 37.07
C THR A 560 21.54 -52.70 36.34
N CYS A 561 21.58 -52.74 35.01
CA CYS A 561 20.46 -52.39 34.14
C CYS A 561 20.16 -53.54 33.19
N THR A 562 18.87 -53.79 32.99
CA THR A 562 18.36 -54.76 32.00
C THR A 562 17.52 -53.98 30.99
N ALA A 563 17.91 -54.05 29.72
CA ALA A 563 17.16 -53.50 28.60
C ALA A 563 16.43 -54.65 27.90
N SER A 564 15.11 -54.56 27.70
CA SER A 564 14.30 -55.63 27.09
C SER A 564 13.43 -55.11 25.95
N ALA A 565 13.23 -55.91 24.91
CA ALA A 565 12.36 -55.60 23.77
C ALA A 565 11.87 -56.89 23.08
N VAL A 566 11.03 -56.78 22.04
CA VAL A 566 10.58 -57.90 21.20
C VAL A 566 10.87 -57.58 19.73
N LEU A 567 11.53 -58.48 19.00
CA LEU A 567 11.89 -58.30 17.59
C LEU A 567 10.65 -58.39 16.69
N ALA A 568 10.44 -57.40 15.83
CA ALA A 568 9.21 -57.28 15.03
C ALA A 568 9.10 -58.31 13.89
N ALA A 569 10.22 -58.88 13.43
CA ALA A 569 10.23 -59.89 12.36
C ALA A 569 9.75 -61.28 12.82
N SER A 570 10.07 -61.66 14.07
CA SER A 570 9.89 -63.03 14.58
C SER A 570 9.07 -63.14 15.87
N GLY A 571 8.75 -62.01 16.53
CA GLY A 571 8.11 -62.00 17.84
C GLY A 571 9.02 -62.47 18.99
N LEU A 572 10.32 -62.63 18.74
CA LEU A 572 11.27 -63.16 19.72
C LEU A 572 11.62 -62.10 20.79
N PRO A 573 11.48 -62.40 22.10
CA PRO A 573 11.88 -61.50 23.16
C PRO A 573 13.41 -61.43 23.27
N MET A 574 13.94 -60.21 23.30
CA MET A 574 15.37 -59.88 23.39
C MET A 574 15.65 -59.16 24.71
N SER A 575 16.80 -59.44 25.32
CA SER A 575 17.28 -58.70 26.49
C SER A 575 18.79 -58.49 26.47
N GLY A 576 19.23 -57.33 26.93
CA GLY A 576 20.62 -56.99 27.16
C GLY A 576 20.86 -56.49 28.59
N THR A 577 22.02 -56.78 29.16
CA THR A 577 22.35 -56.49 30.56
C THR A 577 23.67 -55.75 30.69
N GLY A 578 23.76 -54.82 31.64
CA GLY A 578 24.97 -54.03 31.86
C GLY A 578 25.10 -53.51 33.28
N THR A 579 26.32 -53.60 33.84
CA THR A 579 26.61 -53.25 35.25
C THR A 579 27.74 -52.23 35.32
N ALA A 580 27.56 -51.16 36.10
CA ALA A 580 28.56 -50.11 36.29
C ALA A 580 28.36 -49.30 37.58
N GLY A 581 29.39 -48.58 38.03
CA GLY A 581 29.33 -47.68 39.20
C GLY A 581 28.43 -46.43 39.03
N ALA A 582 27.78 -46.27 37.88
CA ALA A 582 26.84 -45.19 37.61
C ALA A 582 25.66 -45.67 36.77
N LYS A 583 24.43 -45.31 37.18
CA LYS A 583 23.18 -45.76 36.54
C LYS A 583 23.12 -45.53 35.02
N GLN A 584 23.66 -44.42 34.54
CA GLN A 584 23.69 -44.11 33.10
C GLN A 584 24.71 -44.98 32.33
N ALA A 585 25.85 -45.32 32.93
CA ALA A 585 26.83 -46.21 32.32
C ALA A 585 26.29 -47.65 32.24
N ALA A 586 25.59 -48.11 33.29
CA ALA A 586 24.87 -49.38 33.29
C ALA A 586 23.83 -49.45 32.16
N LYS A 587 23.05 -48.36 31.97
CA LYS A 587 22.11 -48.24 30.85
C LYS A 587 22.78 -48.34 29.48
N THR A 588 23.90 -47.64 29.28
CA THR A 588 24.62 -47.68 28.00
C THR A 588 25.21 -49.06 27.71
N ALA A 589 25.72 -49.77 28.72
CA ALA A 589 26.16 -51.16 28.58
C ALA A 589 25.00 -52.11 28.24
N ALA A 590 23.87 -52.03 28.96
CA ALA A 590 22.69 -52.85 28.68
C ALA A 590 22.11 -52.61 27.27
N ALA A 591 22.13 -51.36 26.80
CA ALA A 591 21.72 -51.01 25.44
C ALA A 591 22.72 -51.46 24.36
N ALA A 592 24.01 -51.61 24.68
CA ALA A 592 25.00 -52.15 23.75
C ALA A 592 24.79 -53.65 23.54
N ASP A 593 24.64 -54.42 24.63
CA ASP A 593 24.32 -55.85 24.59
C ASP A 593 22.97 -56.13 23.89
N LEU A 594 21.94 -55.32 24.16
CA LEU A 594 20.67 -55.43 23.44
C LEU A 594 20.82 -55.06 21.95
N ARG A 595 21.62 -54.06 21.60
CA ARG A 595 21.90 -53.69 20.21
C ARG A 595 22.56 -54.84 19.45
N GLU A 596 23.63 -55.44 20.00
CA GLU A 596 24.38 -56.51 19.35
C GLU A 596 23.47 -57.70 18.98
N LYS A 597 22.51 -58.02 19.85
CA LYS A 597 21.49 -59.06 19.63
C LYS A 597 20.47 -58.70 18.52
N ILE A 598 20.08 -57.44 18.40
CA ILE A 598 19.19 -56.96 17.32
C ILE A 598 19.95 -56.95 15.98
N ASP A 599 21.18 -56.42 15.98
CA ASP A 599 22.01 -56.30 14.78
C ASP A 599 22.39 -57.69 14.25
N GLY A 600 22.69 -58.65 15.15
CA GLY A 600 22.91 -60.05 14.79
C GLY A 600 21.68 -60.73 14.19
N ALA A 601 20.49 -60.50 14.76
CA ALA A 601 19.24 -61.06 14.22
C ALA A 601 18.91 -60.51 12.82
N ALA A 602 19.16 -59.22 12.57
CA ALA A 602 18.94 -58.58 11.27
C ALA A 602 19.93 -59.02 10.17
N VAL A 603 20.96 -59.80 10.53
CA VAL A 603 21.91 -60.46 9.62
C VAL A 603 21.53 -61.92 9.34
N SER A 604 20.77 -62.58 10.22
CA SER A 604 20.33 -63.97 10.03
C SER A 604 19.02 -64.16 9.25
N ASP A 605 18.17 -63.12 9.17
CA ASP A 605 16.92 -63.11 8.39
C ASP A 605 17.08 -62.50 6.97
N GLY A 606 18.30 -62.51 6.39
CA GLY A 606 18.64 -61.72 5.19
C GLY A 606 19.46 -62.40 4.10
#